data_AF-A0A9P7V708-F1
#
_entry.id   AF-A0A9P7V708-F1
#
_cell.length_a   1.000
_cell.length_b   1.000
_cell.length_c   1.000
_cell.angle_alpha   90.00
_cell.angle_beta   90.00
_cell.angle_gamma   90.00
#
_symmetry.space_group_name_H-M   'P 1'
#
loop_
_entity.id
_entity.type
_entity.pdbx_description
1 polymer ?
#
loop_
_entity_poly.entity_id
_entity_poly.type
_entity_poly.pdbx_seq_one_letter_code
_entity_poly.pdbx_strand_id
1 'polypeptide(L)' 'MSILLQAAKKKSGTNVPVEMYPLFLCVGVACGSLAFFTYRHFAFDEQLRLWKNPNLSSLDDVLNKAVTEEKKED' A
#
# COMPACT_ATOMS: atom_id res chain seq x y z
N MET A 1 3.02 -3.14 46.32
CA MET A 1 2.28 -3.33 45.05
C MET A 1 1.20 -2.26 44.97
N SER A 2 1.35 -1.26 44.10
CA SER A 2 0.49 -0.06 44.06
C SER A 2 -0.95 -0.38 43.65
N ILE A 3 -1.93 0.26 44.31
CA ILE A 3 -3.38 0.12 44.05
C ILE A 3 -3.74 0.41 42.58
N LEU A 4 -2.95 1.26 41.93
CA LEU A 4 -3.04 1.58 40.49
C LEU A 4 -2.93 0.34 39.59
N LEU A 5 -2.08 -0.62 39.95
CA LEU A 5 -1.88 -1.85 39.17
C LEU A 5 -3.10 -2.79 39.28
N GLN A 6 -3.79 -2.80 40.42
CA GLN A 6 -5.01 -3.59 40.61
C GLN A 6 -6.22 -2.98 39.88
N ALA A 7 -6.30 -1.64 39.82
CA ALA A 7 -7.33 -0.94 39.03
C ALA A 7 -7.16 -1.16 37.52
N ALA A 8 -5.90 -1.18 37.02
CA ALA A 8 -5.60 -1.49 35.63
C ALA A 8 -5.96 -2.94 35.24
N LYS A 9 -5.81 -3.90 36.17
CA LYS A 9 -6.18 -5.31 35.93
C LYS A 9 -7.69 -5.55 35.81
N LYS A 10 -8.54 -4.71 36.41
CA LYS A 10 -10.01 -4.88 36.39
C LYS A 10 -10.70 -4.38 35.11
N LYS A 11 -9.95 -3.73 34.20
CA LYS A 11 -10.47 -3.22 32.91
C LYS A 11 -9.82 -3.91 31.71
N SER A 12 -9.35 -5.14 31.92
CA SER A 12 -8.80 -5.99 30.87
C SER A 12 -9.95 -6.78 30.24
N GLY A 13 -10.59 -6.19 29.24
CA GLY A 13 -11.64 -6.82 28.45
C GLY A 13 -12.24 -5.80 27.48
N THR A 14 -12.32 -6.17 26.21
CA THR A 14 -13.02 -5.40 25.19
C THR A 14 -14.53 -5.46 25.46
N ASN A 15 -15.03 -4.55 26.29
CA ASN A 15 -16.47 -4.27 26.43
C ASN A 15 -16.96 -3.51 25.19
N VAL A 16 -16.84 -4.12 24.01
CA VAL A 16 -17.38 -3.56 22.78
C VAL A 16 -18.87 -3.90 22.77
N PRO A 17 -19.78 -2.91 22.75
CA PRO A 17 -21.20 -3.19 22.69
C PRO A 17 -21.54 -3.91 21.37
N VAL A 18 -22.43 -4.90 21.47
CA VAL A 18 -22.78 -5.83 20.38
C VAL A 18 -23.31 -5.11 19.14
N GLU A 19 -23.89 -3.94 19.34
CA GLU A 19 -24.46 -3.07 18.30
C GLU A 19 -23.40 -2.43 17.40
N MET A 20 -22.13 -2.39 17.82
CA MET A 20 -21.03 -1.83 17.02
C MET A 20 -20.34 -2.84 16.09
N TYR A 21 -20.54 -4.14 16.28
CA TYR A 21 -20.01 -5.17 15.38
C TYR A 21 -20.32 -4.98 13.89
N PRO A 22 -21.52 -4.54 13.46
CA PRO A 22 -21.77 -4.26 12.05
C PRO A 22 -20.84 -3.18 11.49
N LEU A 23 -20.56 -2.12 12.26
CA LEU A 23 -19.64 -1.06 11.83
C LEU A 23 -18.21 -1.58 11.67
N PHE A 24 -17.74 -2.39 12.62
CA PHE A 24 -16.40 -3.02 12.53
C PHE A 24 -16.30 -4.03 11.39
N LEU A 25 -17.38 -4.76 11.09
CA LEU A 25 -17.43 -5.66 9.95
C LEU A 25 -17.34 -4.87 8.63
N CYS A 26 -18.10 -3.78 8.48
CA CYS A 26 -18.02 -2.92 7.30
C CYS A 26 -16.60 -2.36 7.11
N VAL A 27 -15.96 -1.88 8.17
CA VAL A 27 -14.57 -1.38 8.12
C VAL A 27 -13.60 -2.51 7.77
N GLY A 28 -13.77 -3.70 8.35
CA GLY A 28 -12.96 -4.87 8.03
C GLY A 28 -13.07 -5.29 6.57
N VAL A 29 -14.29 -5.30 6.01
CA VAL A 29 -14.56 -5.60 4.60
C VAL A 29 -13.98 -4.51 3.69
N ALA A 30 -14.09 -3.24 4.07
CA ALA A 30 -13.50 -2.14 3.32
C ALA A 30 -11.97 -2.26 3.28
N CYS A 31 -11.31 -2.50 4.42
CA CYS A 31 -9.87 -2.69 4.48
C CYS A 31 -9.41 -3.96 3.74
N GLY A 32 -10.14 -5.07 3.88
CA GLY A 32 -9.82 -6.34 3.20
C GLY A 32 -9.96 -6.25 1.67
N SER A 33 -11.05 -5.64 1.18
CA SER A 33 -11.26 -5.41 -0.25
C SER A 33 -10.26 -4.41 -0.83
N LEU A 34 -9.93 -3.35 -0.08
CA LEU A 34 -8.90 -2.39 -0.48
C LEU A 34 -7.54 -3.07 -0.57
N ALA A 35 -7.13 -3.87 0.40
CA ALA A 35 -5.87 -4.60 0.37
C ALA A 35 -5.80 -5.60 -0.80
N PHE A 36 -6.87 -6.36 -1.02
CA PHE A 36 -6.96 -7.31 -2.13
C PHE A 36 -6.88 -6.61 -3.50
N PHE A 37 -7.66 -5.53 -3.68
CA PHE A 37 -7.68 -4.81 -4.94
C PHE A 37 -6.37 -4.07 -5.19
N THR A 38 -5.79 -3.46 -4.16
CA THR A 38 -4.50 -2.76 -4.24
C THR A 38 -3.37 -3.74 -4.56
N TYR A 39 -3.35 -4.91 -3.92
CA TYR A 39 -2.38 -5.96 -4.25
C TYR A 39 -2.53 -6.43 -5.69
N ARG A 40 -3.77 -6.69 -6.15
CA ARG A 40 -4.02 -7.09 -7.55
C ARG A 40 -3.64 -5.97 -8.52
N HIS A 41 -3.95 -4.72 -8.19
CA HIS A 41 -3.63 -3.58 -9.05
C HIS A 41 -2.10 -3.45 -9.18
N PHE A 42 -1.35 -3.43 -8.08
CA PHE A 42 0.11 -3.28 -8.16
C PHE A 42 0.88 -4.53 -8.64
N ALA A 43 0.36 -5.74 -8.41
CA ALA A 43 1.04 -6.96 -8.86
C ALA A 43 0.85 -7.23 -10.36
N PHE A 44 -0.30 -6.86 -10.92
CA PHE A 44 -0.64 -7.12 -12.32
C PHE A 44 -0.54 -5.90 -13.23
N ASP A 45 -0.41 -4.69 -12.69
CA ASP A 45 -0.10 -3.50 -13.49
C ASP A 45 1.36 -3.57 -13.98
N GLU A 46 1.50 -3.73 -15.30
CA GLU A 46 2.79 -3.87 -15.97
C GLU A 46 3.57 -2.55 -16.01
N GLN A 47 2.90 -1.40 -15.83
CA GLN A 47 3.53 -0.08 -15.86
C GLN A 47 4.27 0.26 -14.57
N LEU A 48 3.92 -0.34 -13.43
CA LEU A 48 4.51 -0.01 -12.12
C LEU A 48 5.51 -1.07 -11.61
N ARG A 49 5.71 -2.17 -12.35
CA ARG A 49 6.65 -3.25 -12.00
C ARG A 49 8.11 -2.86 -12.27
N LEU A 50 8.65 -1.97 -11.44
CA LEU A 50 10.06 -1.55 -11.48
C LEU A 50 11.03 -2.74 -11.32
N TRP A 51 10.64 -3.81 -10.63
CA TRP A 51 11.51 -4.97 -10.39
C TRP A 51 11.64 -5.93 -11.58
N LYS A 52 10.71 -5.90 -12.55
CA LYS A 52 10.72 -6.84 -13.69
C LYS A 52 10.44 -6.19 -15.05
N ASN A 53 10.34 -4.87 -15.11
CA ASN A 53 10.11 -4.12 -16.35
C ASN A 53 11.16 -3.00 -16.52
N PRO A 54 12.40 -3.35 -16.91
CA PRO A 54 13.46 -2.36 -17.16
C PRO A 54 13.16 -1.43 -18.36
N ASN A 55 12.18 -1.77 -19.20
CA ASN A 55 11.86 -1.05 -20.44
C ASN A 55 10.82 0.08 -20.28
N LEU A 56 10.32 0.38 -19.07
CA LEU A 56 9.46 1.55 -18.82
C LEU A 56 10.24 2.85 -18.60
N SER A 57 11.57 2.77 -18.58
CA SER A 57 12.39 3.94 -18.40
C SER A 57 12.30 4.79 -19.67
N SER A 58 11.53 5.88 -19.63
CA SER A 58 11.63 6.99 -20.61
C SER A 58 13.06 7.56 -20.73
N LEU A 59 14.00 7.06 -19.92
CA LEU A 59 15.43 7.30 -20.03
C LEU A 59 16.02 6.80 -21.34
N ASP A 60 15.54 5.68 -21.90
CA ASP A 60 16.01 5.22 -23.22
C ASP A 60 15.58 6.18 -24.33
N ASP A 61 14.39 6.77 -24.25
CA ASP A 61 13.93 7.79 -25.19
C ASP A 61 14.76 9.09 -25.09
N VAL A 62 15.14 9.49 -23.87
CA VAL A 62 15.99 10.67 -23.64
C VAL A 62 17.42 10.41 -24.07
N LEU A 63 17.97 9.22 -23.80
CA LEU A 63 19.34 8.86 -24.14
C LEU A 63 19.50 8.70 -25.66
N ASN A 64 18.52 8.07 -26.34
CA ASN A 64 18.51 7.98 -27.80
C ASN A 64 18.33 9.37 -28.45
N LYS A 65 17.52 10.26 -27.87
CA LYS A 65 17.44 11.66 -28.34
C LYS A 65 18.78 12.37 -28.24
N ALA A 66 19.45 12.31 -27.08
CA ALA A 66 20.76 12.94 -26.88
C ALA A 66 21.81 12.43 -27.90
N VAL A 67 21.88 11.10 -28.12
CA VAL A 67 22.81 10.51 -29.10
C VAL A 67 22.48 10.91 -30.55
N THR A 68 21.21 11.13 -30.88
CA THR A 68 20.80 11.51 -32.25
C THR A 68 21.05 13.00 -32.53
N GLU A 69 21.01 13.84 -31.50
CA GLU A 69 21.30 15.27 -31.61
C GLU A 69 22.80 15.50 -31.85
N GLU A 70 23.68 14.79 -31.12
CA GLU A 70 25.14 14.92 -31.33
C GLU A 70 25.59 14.45 -32.73
N LYS A 71 24.90 13.46 -33.31
CA LYS A 71 25.23 12.92 -34.64
C LYS A 71 24.79 13.79 -35.82
N LYS A 72 24.06 14.87 -35.57
CA LYS A 72 23.62 15.84 -36.59
C LYS A 72 24.45 17.13 -36.62
N GLU A 73 25.31 17.32 -35.62
CA GLU A 73 26.19 18.48 -35.53
C GLU A 73 27.61 18.23 -36.07
N ASP A 74 27.92 16.98 -36.46
CA ASP A 74 29.08 16.58 -37.29
C ASP A 74 28.72 16.51 -38.79
#